data_AF-A0A9D8L067-F1
#
_entry.id   AF-A0A9D8L067-F1
#
_cell.length_a   1.000
_cell.length_b   1.000
_cell.length_c   1.000
_cell.angle_alpha   90.00
_cell.angle_beta   90.00
_cell.angle_gamma   90.00
#
_symmetry.space_group_name_H-M   'P 1'
#
loop_
_entity.id
_entity.type
_entity.pdbx_description
1 polymer ?
#
loop_
_entity_poly.entity_id
_entity_poly.type
_entity_poly.pdbx_seq_one_letter_code
_entity_poly.pdbx_strand_id
1 'polypeptide(L)' 'MTALLEIEDLHAKIGDREILKGIDLAIGAGEVHAIMGPNGSGKSTLAY' A
#
# COMPACT_ATOMS: atom_id res chain seq x y z
N MET A 1 7.01 -10.57 -16.85
CA MET A 1 7.97 -9.88 -15.96
C MET A 1 7.57 -10.25 -14.54
N THR A 2 8.51 -10.69 -13.71
CA THR A 2 8.24 -11.06 -12.31
C THR A 2 8.28 -9.79 -11.46
N ALA A 3 7.25 -9.53 -10.65
CA ALA A 3 7.26 -8.41 -9.71
C ALA A 3 8.31 -8.67 -8.60
N LEU A 4 9.01 -7.62 -8.17
CA LEU A 4 9.92 -7.69 -7.02
C LEU A 4 9.14 -7.63 -5.70
N LEU A 5 8.09 -6.81 -5.68
CA LEU A 5 7.10 -6.73 -4.62
C LEU A 5 5.72 -6.85 -5.23
N GLU A 6 4.89 -7.70 -4.63
CA GLU A 6 3.49 -7.87 -4.99
C GLU A 6 2.67 -7.81 -3.69
N ILE A 7 1.66 -6.94 -3.69
CA ILE A 7 0.67 -6.76 -2.64
C ILE A 7 -0.68 -7.05 -3.30
N GLU A 8 -1.44 -7.95 -2.71
CA GLU A 8 -2.78 -8.33 -3.15
C GLU A 8 -3.76 -8.12 -2.00
N ASP A 9 -4.83 -7.37 -2.26
CA ASP A 9 -5.97 -7.14 -1.37
C ASP A 9 -5.57 -6.75 0.07
N LEU A 10 -4.61 -5.83 0.23
CA LEU A 10 -4.13 -5.46 1.56
C LEU A 10 -5.15 -4.59 2.31
N HIS A 11 -5.59 -5.11 3.45
CA HIS A 11 -6.41 -4.40 4.43
C HIS A 11 -5.66 -4.15 5.74
N ALA A 12 -5.93 -3.02 6.37
CA ALA A 12 -5.41 -2.69 7.69
C ALA A 12 -6.42 -1.82 8.45
N LYS A 13 -6.52 -2.01 9.76
CA LYS A 13 -7.44 -1.27 10.62
C LYS A 13 -6.84 -0.95 11.99
N ILE A 14 -7.37 0.10 12.63
CA ILE A 14 -7.12 0.41 14.03
C ILE A 14 -8.47 0.51 14.77
N GLY A 15 -8.69 -0.42 15.70
CA GLY A 15 -10.03 -0.65 16.26
C GLY A 15 -11.03 -0.95 15.14
N ASP A 16 -12.14 -0.21 15.12
CA ASP A 16 -13.20 -0.33 14.10
C ASP A 16 -12.95 0.52 12.85
N ARG A 17 -11.88 1.32 12.83
CA ARG A 17 -11.56 2.19 11.68
C ARG A 17 -10.65 1.47 10.71
N GLU A 18 -11.14 1.26 9.49
CA GLU A 18 -10.34 0.80 8.37
C GLU A 18 -9.41 1.91 7.85
N ILE A 19 -8.13 1.58 7.68
CA ILE A 19 -7.06 2.46 7.20
C ILE A 19 -6.72 2.15 5.74
N LEU A 20 -6.42 0.88 5.44
CA LEU A 20 -6.23 0.37 4.08
C LEU A 20 -7.43 -0.50 3.71
N LYS A 21 -7.95 -0.32 2.49
CA LYS A 21 -9.27 -0.79 2.06
C LYS A 21 -9.18 -1.66 0.80
N GLY A 22 -8.30 -2.67 0.83
CA GLY A 22 -8.01 -3.50 -0.34
C GLY A 22 -7.09 -2.76 -1.30
N ILE A 23 -5.79 -2.84 -1.04
CA ILE A 23 -4.75 -2.23 -1.88
C ILE A 23 -4.03 -3.33 -2.65
N ASP A 24 -4.02 -3.19 -3.97
CA ASP A 24 -3.18 -3.98 -4.88
C ASP A 24 -2.01 -3.13 -5.37
N LEU A 25 -0.79 -3.69 -5.34
CA LEU A 25 0.41 -3.01 -5.80
C LEU A 25 1.43 -4.03 -6.30
N ALA A 26 1.91 -3.84 -7.53
CA ALA A 26 3.05 -4.56 -8.07
C ALA A 26 4.17 -3.58 -8.37
N ILE A 27 5.38 -3.87 -7.88
CA ILE A 27 6.58 -3.09 -8.15
C ILE A 27 7.61 -3.98 -8.83
N GLY A 28 8.05 -3.58 -10.02
CA GLY A 28 9.13 -4.23 -10.75
C GLY A 28 10.51 -3.94 -10.17
N ALA A 29 11.48 -4.81 -10.46
CA ALA A 29 12.87 -4.57 -10.06
C ALA A 29 13.42 -3.30 -10.72
N GLY A 30 13.96 -2.38 -9.90
CA GLY A 30 14.52 -1.10 -10.37
C GLY A 30 13.49 0.03 -10.55
N GLU A 31 12.20 -0.24 -10.33
CA GLU A 31 11.17 0.80 -10.34
C GLU A 31 11.15 1.60 -9.04
N VAL A 32 10.81 2.88 -9.14
CA VAL A 32 10.58 3.77 -8.00
C VAL A 32 9.15 4.26 -8.05
N HIS A 33 8.37 3.91 -7.02
CA HIS A 33 6.97 4.28 -6.90
C HIS A 33 6.81 5.32 -5.78
N ALA A 34 5.99 6.34 -6.03
CA ALA A 34 5.68 7.38 -5.06
C ALA A 34 4.28 7.17 -4.48
N ILE A 35 4.17 7.10 -3.16
CA ILE A 35 2.87 7.01 -2.46
C ILE A 35 2.44 8.43 -2.09
N MET A 36 1.36 8.92 -2.69
CA MET A 36 0.85 10.28 -2.49
C MET A 36 -0.60 10.29 -1.97
N GLY A 37 -0.98 11.37 -1.28
CA GLY A 37 -2.34 11.57 -0.79
C GLY A 37 -2.43 12.40 0.50
N PRO A 38 -3.64 12.83 0.91
CA PRO A 38 -3.86 13.68 2.09
C PRO A 38 -3.39 13.06 3.41
N ASN A 39 -3.28 13.88 4.46
CA ASN A 39 -2.99 13.37 5.80
C ASN A 39 -4.08 12.39 6.26
N GLY A 40 -3.66 11.26 6.84
CA GLY A 40 -4.57 10.22 7.31
C GLY A 40 -5.07 9.24 6.24
N SER A 41 -4.58 9.31 4.99
CA SER A 41 -4.97 8.39 3.91
C SER A 41 -4.30 7.00 3.95
N GLY A 42 -3.58 6.67 5.02
CA GLY A 42 -2.92 5.35 5.17
C GLY A 42 -1.54 5.21 4.52
N LYS A 43 -0.94 6.27 3.95
CA LYS A 43 0.38 6.20 3.29
C LYS A 43 1.48 5.59 4.17
N SER A 44 1.64 6.11 5.38
CA SER A 44 2.63 5.59 6.33
C SER A 44 2.28 4.18 6.80
N THR A 45 0.98 3.81 6.82
CA THR A 45 0.53 2.46 7.15
C THR A 45 0.84 1.47 6.02
N LEU A 46 0.80 1.90 4.76
CA LEU A 46 1.20 1.08 3.60
C LEU A 46 2.72 0.88 3.53
N ALA A 47 3.51 1.85 4.02
CA ALA A 47 4.97 1.84 3.93
C ALA A 47 5.70 1.23 5.15
N TYR A 48 4.96 0.86 6.20
CA TYR A 48 5.49 0.26 7.44
C TYR A 48 5.19 -1.24 7.49
#